data_AF-A0A9P5L320-F1
#
_entry.id   AF-A0A9P5L320-F1
#
_cell.length_a   1.000
_cell.length_b   1.000
_cell.length_c   1.000
_cell.angle_alpha   90.00
_cell.angle_beta   90.00
_cell.angle_gamma   90.00
#
_symmetry.space_group_name_H-M   'P 1'
#
loop_
_entity.id
_entity.type
_entity.pdbx_description
1 polymer ?
#
loop_
_entity_poly.entity_id
_entity_poly.type
_entity_poly.pdbx_seq_one_letter_code
_entity_poly.pdbx_strand_id
1 'polypeptide(L)'
;MTNEVVVGSAPAATNGEAPKASFTVKAGLAQMLKGGVIMDVTNAEQARIAEEAGACAVMALERVPADIRKDGGVARMSDPAVIREIQEAVTIPVMAKARIGHFVECQILEALGVDYIDESEVLTPADPDSHIEKSTFGVPFPVPVTSLRLSDT
;
A
#
# COMPACT_ATOMS: atom_id res chain seq x y z
N MET A 1 -55.64 4.15 -32.27
CA MET A 1 -55.24 5.31 -31.45
C MET A 1 -55.29 4.81 -30.01
N THR A 2 -54.24 4.55 -29.26
CA THR A 2 -52.80 4.83 -29.32
C THR A 2 -52.12 3.80 -28.40
N ASN A 3 -51.01 3.21 -28.84
CA ASN A 3 -50.10 2.45 -27.98
C ASN A 3 -49.44 3.45 -27.01
N GLU A 4 -49.63 3.30 -25.71
CA GLU A 4 -48.70 3.85 -24.73
C GLU A 4 -47.72 2.75 -24.34
N VAL A 5 -46.57 2.77 -25.00
CA VAL A 5 -45.37 2.06 -24.53
C VAL A 5 -44.85 2.86 -23.34
N VAL A 6 -45.13 2.38 -22.13
CA VAL A 6 -44.41 2.82 -20.93
C VAL A 6 -42.96 2.36 -21.10
N VAL A 7 -42.10 3.31 -21.48
CA VAL A 7 -40.66 3.12 -21.54
C VAL A 7 -40.16 3.06 -20.09
N GLY A 8 -40.12 1.85 -19.54
CA GLY A 8 -39.44 1.60 -18.28
C GLY A 8 -37.97 1.94 -18.45
N SER A 9 -37.52 3.03 -17.82
CA SER A 9 -36.11 3.39 -17.73
C SER A 9 -35.33 2.21 -17.17
N ALA A 10 -34.47 1.60 -17.98
CA ALA A 10 -33.47 0.66 -17.50
C ALA A 10 -32.60 1.35 -16.44
N PRO A 11 -32.20 0.68 -15.36
CA PRO A 11 -31.24 1.24 -14.43
C PRO A 11 -29.92 1.40 -15.18
N ALA A 12 -29.34 2.59 -15.09
CA ALA A 12 -28.03 2.88 -15.65
C ALA A 12 -27.02 1.86 -15.11
N ALA A 13 -26.29 1.20 -16.02
CA ALA A 13 -25.19 0.32 -15.67
C ALA A 13 -24.15 1.15 -14.89
N THR A 14 -24.04 0.88 -13.59
CA THR A 14 -22.94 1.39 -12.77
C THR A 14 -21.67 0.70 -13.25
N ASN A 15 -20.79 1.45 -13.90
CA ASN A 15 -19.48 0.97 -14.33
C ASN A 15 -18.77 0.29 -13.15
N GLY A 16 -18.26 -0.91 -13.40
CA GLY A 16 -17.85 -1.87 -12.40
C GLY A 16 -16.78 -1.33 -11.46
N GLU A 17 -17.17 -1.15 -10.20
CA GLU A 17 -16.23 -1.15 -9.08
C GLU A 17 -15.80 -2.61 -8.88
N ALA A 18 -14.53 -2.92 -9.15
CA ALA A 18 -13.99 -4.24 -8.82
C ALA A 18 -14.24 -4.50 -7.32
N PRO A 19 -14.70 -5.71 -6.94
CA PRO A 19 -14.99 -6.01 -5.54
C PRO A 19 -13.71 -5.82 -4.72
N LYS A 20 -13.68 -4.81 -3.87
CA LYS A 20 -12.55 -4.56 -2.94
C LYS A 20 -12.36 -5.80 -2.07
N ALA A 21 -11.11 -6.25 -1.96
CA ALA A 21 -10.78 -7.47 -1.23
C ALA A 21 -11.35 -7.40 0.20
N SER A 22 -12.05 -8.44 0.62
CA SER A 22 -12.62 -8.50 1.97
C SER A 22 -11.50 -8.49 3.01
N PHE A 23 -11.81 -8.00 4.21
CA PHE A 23 -10.84 -7.98 5.32
C PHE A 23 -10.18 -9.34 5.56
N THR A 24 -10.96 -10.43 5.46
CA THR A 24 -10.45 -11.79 5.61
C THR A 24 -9.38 -12.15 4.59
N VAL A 25 -9.53 -11.72 3.33
CA VAL A 25 -8.52 -11.96 2.28
C VAL A 25 -7.26 -11.16 2.55
N LYS A 26 -7.39 -9.88 2.91
CA LYS A 26 -6.26 -9.02 3.27
C LYS A 26 -5.47 -9.54 4.46
N ALA A 27 -6.18 -10.00 5.51
CA ALA A 27 -5.55 -10.62 6.67
C ALA A 27 -4.86 -11.96 6.32
N GLY A 28 -5.46 -12.75 5.43
CA GLY A 28 -4.86 -13.99 4.92
C GLY A 28 -3.54 -13.76 4.19
N LEU A 29 -3.49 -12.73 3.32
CA LEU A 29 -2.25 -12.32 2.63
C LEU A 29 -1.15 -11.96 3.64
N ALA A 30 -1.47 -11.12 4.62
CA ALA A 30 -0.51 -10.74 5.66
C ALA A 30 -0.01 -11.93 6.49
N GLN A 31 -0.87 -12.94 6.72
CA GLN A 31 -0.50 -14.15 7.45
C GLN A 31 0.54 -15.01 6.69
N MET A 32 0.60 -14.92 5.35
CA MET A 32 1.60 -15.63 4.55
C MET A 32 3.03 -15.15 4.80
N LEU A 33 3.19 -13.90 5.27
CA LEU A 33 4.50 -13.31 5.60
C LEU A 33 5.00 -13.70 7.00
N LYS A 34 4.20 -14.44 7.78
CA LYS A 34 4.51 -14.78 9.17
C LYS A 34 5.77 -15.66 9.26
N GLY A 35 6.74 -15.21 10.06
CA GLY A 35 8.00 -15.92 10.30
C GLY A 35 9.09 -15.64 9.25
N GLY A 36 8.80 -14.81 8.25
CA GLY A 36 9.79 -14.31 7.31
C GLY A 36 10.39 -12.96 7.72
N VAL A 37 11.35 -12.48 6.93
CA VAL A 37 11.98 -11.16 7.08
C VAL A 37 11.60 -10.29 5.90
N ILE A 38 11.17 -9.06 6.18
CA ILE A 38 10.93 -8.02 5.18
C ILE A 38 12.16 -7.10 5.16
N MET A 39 12.79 -6.94 4.00
CA MET A 39 14.02 -6.13 3.87
C MET A 39 13.75 -4.79 3.19
N ASP A 40 14.24 -3.71 3.80
CA ASP A 40 14.25 -2.37 3.22
C ASP A 40 15.27 -2.30 2.07
N VAL A 41 14.85 -1.82 0.89
CA VAL A 41 15.69 -1.73 -0.31
C VAL A 41 15.48 -0.41 -1.04
N THR A 42 16.54 0.13 -1.65
CA THR A 42 16.51 1.41 -2.37
C THR A 42 16.69 1.30 -3.89
N ASN A 43 17.04 0.12 -4.39
CA ASN A 43 17.21 -0.14 -5.83
C ASN A 43 17.01 -1.63 -6.14
N ALA A 44 16.96 -1.97 -7.44
CA ALA A 44 16.75 -3.32 -7.92
C ALA A 44 17.86 -4.31 -7.53
N GLU A 45 19.11 -3.85 -7.42
CA GLU A 45 20.23 -4.70 -7.02
C GLU A 45 20.06 -5.20 -5.58
N GLN A 46 19.75 -4.28 -4.65
CA GLN A 46 19.45 -4.63 -3.26
C GLN A 46 18.23 -5.55 -3.16
N ALA A 47 17.21 -5.34 -3.99
CA ALA A 47 16.03 -6.21 -4.03
C ALA A 47 16.39 -7.65 -4.39
N ARG A 48 17.22 -7.86 -5.43
CA ARG A 48 17.70 -9.21 -5.80
C ARG A 48 18.50 -9.86 -4.68
N ILE A 49 19.41 -9.10 -4.05
CA ILE A 49 20.20 -9.60 -2.93
C ILE A 49 19.29 -10.00 -1.75
N ALA A 50 18.26 -9.22 -1.47
CA ALA A 50 17.30 -9.52 -0.40
C ALA A 50 16.52 -10.81 -0.69
N GLU A 51 16.06 -10.99 -1.94
CA GLU A 51 15.40 -12.21 -2.38
C GLU A 51 16.33 -13.44 -2.29
N GLU A 52 17.56 -13.34 -2.76
CA GLU A 52 18.58 -14.39 -2.66
C GLU A 52 18.93 -14.74 -1.21
N ALA A 53 18.88 -13.75 -0.30
CA ALA A 53 19.08 -13.93 1.12
C ALA A 53 17.87 -14.58 1.84
N GLY A 54 16.77 -14.83 1.14
CA GLY A 54 15.57 -15.47 1.68
C GLY A 54 14.59 -14.51 2.35
N ALA A 55 14.59 -13.22 1.97
CA ALA A 55 13.54 -12.30 2.37
C ALA A 55 12.16 -12.80 1.89
N CYS A 56 11.14 -12.67 2.73
CA CYS A 56 9.77 -13.04 2.34
C CYS A 56 9.06 -11.94 1.54
N ALA A 57 9.52 -10.70 1.68
CA ALA A 57 9.07 -9.53 0.93
C ALA A 57 10.15 -8.43 1.00
N VAL A 58 10.05 -7.43 0.14
CA VAL A 58 10.92 -6.24 0.17
C VAL A 58 10.09 -4.98 0.36
N MET A 59 10.66 -3.98 1.02
CA MET A 59 10.06 -2.65 1.20
C MET A 59 10.85 -1.63 0.37
N ALA A 60 10.21 -1.07 -0.64
CA ALA A 60 10.80 -0.07 -1.53
C ALA A 60 10.72 1.34 -0.93
N LEU A 61 11.87 1.98 -0.76
CA LEU A 61 12.05 3.31 -0.17
C LEU A 61 13.18 4.07 -0.86
N GLU A 62 13.04 5.38 -1.01
CA GLU A 62 14.10 6.23 -1.60
C GLU A 62 15.37 6.25 -0.73
N ARG A 63 15.20 6.22 0.60
CA ARG A 63 16.29 6.29 1.59
C ARG A 63 15.97 5.43 2.80
N VAL A 64 16.96 4.69 3.31
CA VAL A 64 16.78 3.84 4.50
C VAL A 64 16.44 4.67 5.73
N PRO A 65 15.65 4.14 6.69
CA PRO A 65 15.23 4.89 7.88
C PRO A 65 16.39 5.52 8.68
N ALA A 66 17.55 4.87 8.68
CA ALA A 66 18.76 5.40 9.32
C ALA A 66 19.24 6.70 8.66
N ASP A 67 19.22 6.75 7.33
CA ASP A 67 19.65 7.92 6.55
C ASP A 67 18.62 9.05 6.64
N ILE A 68 17.32 8.72 6.59
CA ILE A 68 16.23 9.70 6.78
C ILE A 68 16.42 10.45 8.11
N ARG A 69 16.73 9.74 9.19
CA ARG A 69 16.94 10.33 10.52
C ARG A 69 18.21 11.17 10.62
N LYS A 70 19.26 10.82 9.85
CA LYS A 70 20.55 11.49 9.88
C LYS A 70 20.54 12.78 9.03
N ASP A 71 20.03 12.68 7.81
CA ASP A 71 20.06 13.78 6.84
C ASP A 71 18.94 14.79 7.09
N GLY A 72 17.86 14.34 7.73
CA GLY A 72 16.66 15.14 7.95
C GLY A 72 15.96 15.51 6.64
N GLY A 73 15.22 16.62 6.69
CA GLY A 73 14.42 17.09 5.55
C GLY A 73 13.11 16.32 5.38
N VAL A 74 12.48 16.49 4.22
CA VAL A 74 11.19 15.89 3.91
C VAL A 74 11.40 14.53 3.26
N ALA A 75 10.86 13.47 3.88
CA ALA A 75 10.82 12.13 3.32
C ALA A 75 9.42 11.84 2.77
N ARG A 76 9.34 11.32 1.54
CA ARG A 76 8.11 11.09 0.79
C ARG A 76 8.04 9.65 0.28
N MET A 77 6.95 9.31 -0.40
CA MET A 77 6.86 8.08 -1.20
C MET A 77 7.98 8.03 -2.24
N SER A 78 8.54 6.83 -2.46
CA SER A 78 9.55 6.58 -3.49
C SER A 78 9.03 6.92 -4.89
N ASP A 79 9.96 7.24 -5.79
CA ASP A 79 9.62 7.43 -7.20
C ASP A 79 8.95 6.15 -7.76
N PRO A 80 7.77 6.26 -8.40
CA PRO A 80 7.12 5.16 -9.10
C PRO A 80 8.01 4.37 -10.07
N ALA A 81 9.03 5.01 -10.66
CA ALA A 81 9.99 4.35 -11.52
C ALA A 81 10.88 3.36 -10.75
N VAL A 82 11.35 3.75 -9.55
CA VAL A 82 12.18 2.90 -8.69
C VAL A 82 11.38 1.72 -8.18
N ILE A 83 10.12 1.94 -7.79
CA ILE A 83 9.22 0.86 -7.34
C ILE A 83 9.03 -0.16 -8.47
N ARG A 84 8.77 0.30 -9.71
CA ARG A 84 8.62 -0.58 -10.86
C ARG A 84 9.91 -1.35 -11.17
N GLU A 85 11.06 -0.69 -11.10
CA GLU A 85 12.35 -1.35 -11.29
C GLU A 85 12.56 -2.49 -10.28
N ILE A 86 12.18 -2.27 -9.01
CA ILE A 86 12.24 -3.29 -7.96
C ILE A 86 11.25 -4.43 -8.24
N GLN A 87 10.00 -4.11 -8.60
CA GLN A 87 8.97 -5.11 -8.95
C GLN A 87 9.40 -5.99 -10.13
N GLU A 88 10.06 -5.42 -11.14
CA GLU A 88 10.58 -6.17 -12.29
C GLU A 88 11.81 -7.03 -11.93
N ALA A 89 12.50 -6.70 -10.83
CA ALA A 89 13.75 -7.34 -10.45
C ALA A 89 13.56 -8.58 -9.56
N VAL A 90 12.45 -8.70 -8.82
CA VAL A 90 12.20 -9.78 -7.86
C VAL A 90 10.86 -10.46 -8.07
N THR A 91 10.69 -11.67 -7.54
CA THR A 91 9.43 -12.43 -7.59
C THR A 91 8.66 -12.43 -6.26
N ILE A 92 9.33 -12.06 -5.18
CA ILE A 92 8.72 -11.88 -3.86
C ILE A 92 7.87 -10.59 -3.78
N PRO A 93 6.87 -10.53 -2.89
CA PRO A 93 6.02 -9.35 -2.72
C PRO A 93 6.80 -8.05 -2.48
N VAL A 94 6.34 -6.97 -3.12
CA VAL A 94 6.92 -5.63 -2.99
C VAL A 94 5.95 -4.73 -2.23
N MET A 95 6.44 -4.22 -1.11
CA MET A 95 5.77 -3.23 -0.28
C MET A 95 6.33 -1.82 -0.57
N ALA A 96 5.54 -0.79 -0.32
CA ALA A 96 6.01 0.59 -0.43
C ALA A 96 5.45 1.47 0.70
N LYS A 97 6.21 2.51 1.07
CA LYS A 97 5.82 3.46 2.11
C LYS A 97 5.04 4.65 1.54
N ALA A 98 4.02 5.08 2.27
CA ALA A 98 3.28 6.31 2.05
C ALA A 98 3.30 7.19 3.30
N ARG A 99 3.18 8.51 3.12
CA ARG A 99 3.10 9.45 4.25
C ARG A 99 1.76 9.33 4.98
N ILE A 100 1.79 9.55 6.30
CA ILE A 100 0.57 9.61 7.12
C ILE A 100 -0.39 10.66 6.56
N GLY A 101 -1.64 10.22 6.34
CA GLY A 101 -2.73 11.04 5.81
C GLY A 101 -2.71 11.31 4.30
N HIS A 102 -1.68 10.84 3.57
CA HIS A 102 -1.54 11.15 2.14
C HIS A 102 -2.23 10.11 1.24
N PHE A 103 -3.56 10.14 1.19
CA PHE A 103 -4.35 9.17 0.41
C PHE A 103 -4.00 9.11 -1.09
N VAL A 104 -3.55 10.22 -1.69
CA VAL A 104 -3.14 10.25 -3.11
C VAL A 104 -1.87 9.42 -3.36
N GLU A 105 -0.95 9.35 -2.39
CA GLU A 105 0.24 8.49 -2.52
C GLU A 105 -0.20 7.03 -2.49
N CYS A 106 -1.14 6.69 -1.61
CA CYS A 106 -1.71 5.34 -1.52
C CYS A 106 -2.46 4.94 -2.81
N GLN A 107 -3.19 5.87 -3.44
CA GLN A 107 -3.84 5.63 -4.73
C GLN A 107 -2.83 5.38 -5.85
N ILE A 108 -1.71 6.11 -5.86
CA ILE A 108 -0.63 5.88 -6.82
C ILE A 108 -0.01 4.50 -6.61
N LEU A 109 0.30 4.14 -5.37
CA LEU A 109 0.87 2.83 -5.02
C LEU A 109 -0.07 1.67 -5.37
N GLU A 110 -1.37 1.81 -5.09
CA GLU A 110 -2.39 0.83 -5.49
C GLU A 110 -2.45 0.68 -7.01
N ALA A 111 -2.42 1.80 -7.76
CA ALA A 111 -2.40 1.76 -9.22
C ALA A 111 -1.11 1.16 -9.80
N LEU A 112 0.02 1.27 -9.09
CA LEU A 112 1.28 0.59 -9.43
C LEU A 112 1.24 -0.91 -9.11
N GLY A 113 0.23 -1.39 -8.38
CA GLY A 113 0.09 -2.79 -8.04
C GLY A 113 1.10 -3.28 -7.00
N VAL A 114 1.44 -2.44 -6.02
CA VAL A 114 2.21 -2.92 -4.85
C VAL A 114 1.37 -3.89 -4.03
N ASP A 115 2.01 -4.88 -3.42
CA ASP A 115 1.32 -5.92 -2.66
C ASP A 115 0.81 -5.41 -1.30
N TYR A 116 1.53 -4.45 -0.72
CA TYR A 116 1.17 -3.80 0.55
C TYR A 116 1.59 -2.33 0.56
N ILE A 117 0.79 -1.50 1.24
CA ILE A 117 1.09 -0.08 1.45
C ILE A 117 1.28 0.15 2.94
N ASP A 118 2.46 0.67 3.32
CA ASP A 118 2.79 1.01 4.70
C ASP A 118 2.66 2.52 4.93
N GLU A 119 1.58 2.91 5.62
CA GLU A 119 1.40 4.29 6.08
C GLU A 119 2.30 4.55 7.29
N SER A 120 3.44 5.18 7.06
CA SER A 120 4.58 5.08 7.96
C SER A 120 4.96 6.42 8.59
N GLU A 121 5.03 6.45 9.93
CA GLU A 121 5.51 7.58 10.74
C GLU A 121 7.00 7.91 10.55
N VAL A 122 7.74 7.00 9.90
CA VAL A 122 9.14 7.24 9.48
C VAL A 122 9.22 8.34 8.41
N LEU A 123 8.18 8.50 7.60
CA LEU A 123 8.12 9.56 6.59
C LEU A 123 7.55 10.84 7.20
N THR A 124 7.81 11.98 6.57
CA THR A 124 7.26 13.26 7.04
C THR A 124 5.74 13.23 6.89
N PRO A 125 4.95 13.40 7.97
CA PRO A 125 3.49 13.37 7.89
C PRO A 125 2.97 14.41 6.89
N ALA A 126 1.98 14.02 6.07
CA ALA A 126 1.28 14.96 5.21
C ALA A 126 0.08 15.58 5.92
N ASP A 127 -0.62 14.78 6.73
CA ASP A 127 -1.63 15.21 7.68
C ASP A 127 -1.18 14.76 9.09
N PRO A 128 -0.96 15.69 10.04
CA PRO A 128 -0.54 15.34 11.39
C PRO A 128 -1.69 14.84 12.28
N ASP A 129 -2.94 15.10 11.90
CA ASP A 129 -4.11 14.86 12.75
C ASP A 129 -4.87 13.59 12.35
N SER A 130 -4.78 13.19 11.08
CA SER A 130 -5.57 12.07 10.53
C SER A 130 -4.74 11.07 9.74
N HIS A 131 -5.00 9.79 10.01
CA HIS A 131 -4.57 8.70 9.13
C HIS A 131 -5.54 8.53 7.96
N ILE A 132 -5.09 7.85 6.90
CA ILE A 132 -5.97 7.53 5.78
C ILE A 132 -7.04 6.49 6.16
N GLU A 133 -8.19 6.57 5.48
CA GLU A 133 -9.24 5.54 5.54
C GLU A 133 -8.83 4.32 4.71
N LYS A 134 -8.35 3.26 5.36
CA LYS A 134 -7.74 2.09 4.70
C LYS A 134 -8.76 1.15 4.07
N SER A 135 -10.03 1.22 4.50
CA SER A 135 -11.09 0.34 3.99
C SER A 135 -11.44 0.62 2.53
N THR A 136 -11.11 1.82 2.02
CA THR A 136 -11.41 2.22 0.63
C THR A 136 -10.48 1.61 -0.41
N PHE A 137 -9.36 1.02 -0.01
CA PHE A 137 -8.36 0.43 -0.89
C PHE A 137 -8.56 -1.09 -1.02
N GLY A 138 -8.13 -1.70 -2.13
CA GLY A 138 -8.05 -3.15 -2.32
C GLY A 138 -6.79 -3.77 -1.71
N VAL A 139 -5.74 -2.97 -1.55
CA VAL A 139 -4.43 -3.39 -1.01
C VAL A 139 -4.47 -3.48 0.53
N PRO A 140 -3.77 -4.45 1.15
CA PRO A 140 -3.58 -4.52 2.60
C PRO A 140 -2.61 -3.45 3.15
N PHE A 141 -2.90 -2.97 4.36
CA PHE A 141 -2.11 -1.96 5.06
C PHE A 141 -1.63 -2.53 6.40
N PRO A 142 -0.33 -2.79 6.58
CA PRO A 142 0.22 -3.00 7.91
C PRO A 142 0.14 -1.68 8.69
N VAL A 143 -0.23 -1.75 9.97
CA VAL A 143 -0.25 -0.58 10.86
C VAL A 143 0.64 -0.86 12.07
N PRO A 144 1.65 -0.01 12.35
CA PRO A 144 2.40 -0.13 13.59
C PRO A 144 1.50 0.25 14.78
N VAL A 145 1.55 -0.56 15.84
CA VAL A 145 0.79 -0.32 17.07
C VAL A 145 1.77 -0.17 18.23
N THR A 146 1.88 1.05 18.75
CA THR A 146 2.77 1.35 19.89
C THR A 146 2.11 1.01 21.24
N SER A 147 0.78 1.15 21.33
CA SER A 147 0.01 0.74 22.49
C SER A 147 -1.38 0.26 22.08
N LEU A 148 -1.87 -0.77 22.76
CA LEU A 148 -3.26 -1.18 22.66
C LEU A 148 -4.11 -0.16 23.41
N ARG A 149 -4.68 0.80 22.69
CA ARG A 149 -5.83 1.53 23.21
C ARG A 149 -7.06 0.67 22.93
N LEU A 150 -7.60 0.10 24.00
CA LEU A 150 -8.99 -0.32 24.04
C LEU A 150 -9.81 0.96 23.95
N SER A 151 -10.17 1.39 22.74
CA SER A 151 -11.36 2.21 22.57
C SER A 151 -12.54 1.27 22.84
N ASP A 152 -13.29 1.56 23.91
CA ASP A 152 -14.55 0.89 24.21
C ASP A 152 -15.40 0.79 22.93
N THR A 153 -15.87 -0.43 22.65
CA THR A 153 -16.94 -0.86 21.71
C THR A 153 -17.45 0.13 20.67
#